data_AF-A0A939G800-F1
#
_entry.id   AF-A0A939G800-F1
#
_cell.length_a   1.000
_cell.length_b   1.000
_cell.length_c   1.000
_cell.angle_alpha   90.00
_cell.angle_beta   90.00
_cell.angle_gamma   90.00
#
_symmetry.space_group_name_H-M   'P 1'
#
loop_
_entity.id
_entity.type
_entity.pdbx_description
1 polymer ?
#
loop_
_entity_poly.entity_id
_entity_poly.type
_entity_poly.pdbx_seq_one_letter_code
_entity_poly.pdbx_strand_id
1 'polypeptide(L)'
;MYMMQKLVALGLVGAIMLGCSGQQVSESTSTTTDASTTAEASKPAEATAAQNAAKAPDPALDKYAGKYKMSAPTPGFDYVTISQVNGVLVAKTSANESFELFRMKDDLFDVPNAAGKAKFITNANKAIGAVVVTLEGKDFRGEKE
;
A
#
# COMPACT_ATOMS: atom_id res chain seq x y z
N MET A 1 9.65 -10.60 52.81
CA MET A 1 9.11 -9.80 53.94
C MET A 1 8.84 -8.40 53.39
N TYR A 2 7.62 -7.87 53.61
CA TYR A 2 7.01 -6.62 53.06
C TYR A 2 6.83 -6.62 51.52
N MET A 3 5.65 -6.82 50.92
CA MET A 3 4.26 -6.44 51.22
C MET A 3 4.04 -4.92 51.17
N MET A 4 3.51 -4.43 50.04
CA MET A 4 2.68 -3.22 49.99
C MET A 4 1.70 -3.33 48.81
N GLN A 5 0.48 -3.74 49.16
CA GLN A 5 -0.74 -3.49 48.41
C GLN A 5 -0.98 -1.98 48.31
N LYS A 6 -1.49 -1.51 47.16
CA LYS A 6 -2.35 -0.33 47.13
C LYS A 6 -3.65 -0.67 46.43
N LEU A 7 -4.70 -0.47 47.21
CA LEU A 7 -6.09 -0.83 47.04
C LEU A 7 -6.85 0.41 46.53
N VAL A 8 -7.62 0.21 45.46
CA VAL A 8 -8.97 0.75 45.14
C VAL A 8 -9.20 2.28 45.09
N ALA A 9 -9.72 2.73 43.95
CA ALA A 9 -10.84 3.68 43.90
C ALA A 9 -11.91 3.17 42.92
N LEU A 10 -13.09 2.90 43.48
CA LEU A 10 -14.35 2.63 42.79
C LEU A 10 -14.82 3.86 42.03
N GLY A 11 -15.43 3.63 40.86
CA GLY A 11 -16.28 4.59 40.14
C GLY A 11 -17.33 3.86 39.31
N LEU A 12 -18.46 3.52 39.94
CA LEU A 12 -19.78 3.29 39.29
C LEU A 12 -20.15 4.56 38.47
N VAL A 13 -20.85 4.57 37.33
CA VAL A 13 -22.24 4.19 36.98
C VAL A 13 -22.28 4.35 35.43
N GLY A 14 -22.64 3.38 34.59
CA GLY A 14 -24.02 2.98 34.28
C GLY A 14 -24.59 3.74 33.05
N ALA A 15 -24.70 3.07 31.91
CA ALA A 15 -25.69 3.37 30.86
C ALA A 15 -25.89 2.14 29.98
N ILE A 16 -26.94 1.38 30.31
CA ILE A 16 -27.52 0.31 29.51
C ILE A 16 -28.38 0.98 28.43
N MET A 17 -28.12 0.69 27.15
CA MET A 17 -29.08 0.91 26.07
C MET A 17 -29.32 -0.43 25.38
N LEU A 18 -30.42 -1.07 25.80
CA LEU A 18 -31.14 -2.12 25.09
C LEU A 18 -31.75 -1.51 23.82
N GLY A 19 -31.47 -2.10 22.66
CA GLY A 19 -32.05 -1.68 21.38
C GLY A 19 -32.34 -2.87 20.47
N CYS A 20 -33.52 -3.46 20.69
CA CYS A 20 -34.38 -4.27 19.82
C CYS A 20 -33.79 -5.30 18.84
N SER A 21 -34.18 -6.54 19.10
CA SER A 21 -34.45 -7.63 18.17
C SER A 21 -35.07 -7.19 16.84
N GLY A 22 -34.57 -7.79 15.76
CA GLY A 22 -35.14 -7.73 14.41
C GLY A 22 -34.75 -8.97 13.62
N GLN A 23 -35.41 -10.08 13.95
CA GLN A 23 -35.43 -11.32 13.19
C GLN A 23 -36.28 -11.12 11.93
N GLN A 24 -35.74 -11.37 10.73
CA GLN A 24 -36.55 -11.95 9.65
C GLN A 24 -35.69 -12.61 8.57
N VAL A 25 -35.92 -13.92 8.45
CA VAL A 25 -35.63 -14.76 7.29
C VAL A 25 -36.71 -14.48 6.26
N SER A 26 -36.39 -14.39 4.97
CA SER A 26 -37.29 -14.78 3.88
C SER A 26 -36.53 -15.00 2.60
N GLU A 27 -36.70 -16.21 2.09
CA GLU A 27 -36.30 -16.71 0.78
C GLU A 27 -36.96 -15.89 -0.35
N SER A 28 -36.29 -15.79 -1.51
CA SER A 28 -36.97 -15.54 -2.78
C SER A 28 -36.18 -16.20 -3.91
N THR A 29 -36.75 -17.31 -4.37
CA THR A 29 -36.46 -18.02 -5.60
C THR A 29 -36.97 -17.25 -6.83
N SER A 30 -36.40 -17.63 -7.99
CA SER A 30 -37.02 -17.65 -9.32
C SER A 30 -36.73 -16.52 -10.35
N THR A 31 -35.84 -16.88 -11.28
CA THR A 31 -36.02 -17.00 -12.76
C THR A 31 -36.55 -15.85 -13.64
N THR A 32 -35.68 -15.54 -14.63
CA THR A 32 -35.92 -15.42 -16.09
C THR A 32 -36.47 -14.12 -16.69
N THR A 33 -35.79 -13.70 -17.77
CA THR A 33 -36.26 -13.10 -19.04
C THR A 33 -35.53 -11.79 -19.35
N ASP A 34 -34.44 -11.82 -20.11
CA ASP A 34 -34.37 -11.68 -21.59
C ASP A 34 -34.61 -10.24 -22.08
N ALA A 35 -33.56 -9.60 -22.63
CA ALA A 35 -33.56 -8.91 -23.93
C ALA A 35 -32.31 -8.02 -24.13
N SER A 36 -31.61 -8.33 -25.22
CA SER A 36 -30.56 -7.58 -25.92
C SER A 36 -30.75 -6.07 -26.04
N THR A 37 -29.64 -5.31 -26.04
CA THR A 37 -29.23 -4.46 -27.18
C THR A 37 -27.84 -3.85 -26.97
N THR A 38 -26.92 -4.32 -27.81
CA THR A 38 -25.83 -3.64 -28.54
C THR A 38 -25.36 -2.25 -28.08
N ALA A 39 -24.10 -2.18 -27.63
CA ALA A 39 -23.12 -1.19 -28.10
C ALA A 39 -21.71 -1.57 -27.59
N GLU A 40 -21.11 -2.56 -28.24
CA GLU A 40 -19.68 -2.85 -28.15
C GLU A 40 -18.92 -1.76 -28.93
N ALA A 41 -18.65 -0.64 -28.26
CA ALA A 41 -17.64 0.31 -28.71
C ALA A 41 -16.29 -0.18 -28.23
N SER A 42 -15.72 -1.10 -29.01
CA SER A 42 -14.31 -1.48 -28.99
C SER A 42 -13.45 -0.24 -29.25
N LYS A 43 -13.18 0.53 -28.19
CA LYS A 43 -12.08 1.47 -28.17
C LYS A 43 -10.82 0.61 -28.05
N PRO A 44 -9.92 0.60 -29.04
CA PRO A 44 -8.66 -0.10 -28.87
C PRO A 44 -7.99 0.46 -27.62
N ALA A 45 -7.76 -0.42 -26.65
CA ALA A 45 -6.72 -0.24 -25.67
C ALA A 45 -5.44 -0.13 -26.49
N GLU A 46 -5.11 1.11 -26.83
CA GLU A 46 -3.80 1.50 -27.33
C GLU A 46 -2.84 1.14 -26.20
N ALA A 47 -2.35 -0.10 -26.27
CA ALA A 47 -1.19 -0.54 -25.56
C ALA A 47 -0.07 0.40 -25.99
N THR A 48 0.09 1.47 -25.22
CA THR A 48 1.28 2.30 -25.20
C THR A 48 2.41 1.41 -24.67
N ALA A 49 2.89 0.49 -25.51
CA ALA A 49 4.23 -0.03 -25.45
C ALA A 49 5.17 1.10 -25.88
N ALA A 50 5.29 2.12 -25.04
CA ALA A 50 6.26 3.18 -25.22
C ALA A 50 7.59 2.75 -24.58
N GLN A 51 8.49 2.38 -25.49
CA GLN A 51 9.85 2.91 -25.53
C GLN A 51 10.82 2.39 -24.46
N ASN A 52 11.45 1.27 -24.82
CA ASN A 52 12.78 0.89 -24.36
C ASN A 52 13.87 1.79 -25.00
N ALA A 53 13.67 3.10 -24.99
CA ALA A 53 14.73 4.08 -25.17
C ALA A 53 15.28 4.36 -23.77
N ALA A 54 16.59 4.22 -23.58
CA ALA A 54 17.24 4.55 -22.32
C ALA A 54 16.91 6.00 -21.96
N LYS A 55 15.90 6.19 -21.10
CA LYS A 55 15.44 7.50 -20.68
C LYS A 55 16.55 8.08 -19.82
N ALA A 56 16.92 9.34 -20.11
CA ALA A 56 17.89 10.03 -19.29
C ALA A 56 17.43 10.04 -17.82
N PRO A 57 18.37 10.00 -16.85
CA PRO A 57 18.03 10.13 -15.45
C PRO A 57 17.18 11.38 -15.22
N ASP A 58 16.05 11.21 -14.52
CA ASP A 58 15.16 12.28 -14.13
C ASP A 58 15.58 12.76 -12.72
N PRO A 59 16.17 13.97 -12.60
CA PRO A 59 16.69 14.47 -11.32
C PRO A 59 15.58 14.68 -10.27
N ALA A 60 14.31 14.78 -10.69
CA ALA A 60 13.19 14.86 -9.76
C ALA A 60 12.98 13.57 -8.96
N LEU A 61 13.54 12.44 -9.43
CA LEU A 61 13.43 11.13 -8.79
C LEU A 61 14.57 10.84 -7.80
N ASP A 62 15.67 11.60 -7.85
CA ASP A 62 16.85 11.39 -6.99
C ASP A 62 16.51 11.49 -5.50
N LYS A 63 15.53 12.32 -5.14
CA LYS A 63 15.07 12.49 -3.76
C LYS A 63 14.52 11.19 -3.13
N TYR A 64 14.04 10.24 -3.95
CA TYR A 64 13.52 8.95 -3.48
C TYR A 64 14.62 7.90 -3.33
N ALA A 65 15.79 8.10 -3.97
CA ALA A 65 16.89 7.15 -3.90
C ALA A 65 17.44 7.04 -2.46
N GLY A 66 17.82 5.83 -2.07
CA GLY A 66 18.36 5.53 -0.75
C GLY A 66 18.00 4.13 -0.26
N LYS A 67 18.56 3.75 0.89
CA LYS A 67 18.27 2.49 1.56
C LYS A 67 17.21 2.73 2.62
N TYR A 68 16.19 1.88 2.66
CA TYR A 68 15.08 1.95 3.59
C TYR A 68 15.04 0.67 4.42
N LYS A 69 15.15 0.81 5.73
CA LYS A 69 15.06 -0.29 6.70
C LYS A 69 13.63 -0.51 7.13
N MET A 70 13.12 -1.71 6.96
CA MET A 70 11.75 -2.06 7.36
C MET A 70 11.64 -2.14 8.89
N SER A 71 10.61 -1.51 9.47
CA SER A 71 10.46 -1.37 10.93
C SER A 71 9.89 -2.64 11.60
N ALA A 72 9.22 -3.50 10.84
CA ALA A 72 8.63 -4.75 11.30
C ALA A 72 9.26 -5.92 10.55
N PRO A 73 9.23 -7.16 11.09
CA PRO A 73 9.65 -8.34 10.34
C PRO A 73 8.76 -8.51 9.12
N THR A 74 9.24 -8.04 7.97
CA THR A 74 8.66 -8.30 6.65
C THR A 74 9.05 -9.71 6.24
N PRO A 75 8.10 -10.62 5.96
CA PRO A 75 8.46 -11.91 5.39
C PRO A 75 9.13 -11.67 4.04
N GLY A 76 10.41 -12.04 3.93
CA GLY A 76 11.17 -12.02 2.68
C GLY A 76 12.24 -10.93 2.54
N PHE A 77 12.22 -9.84 3.30
CA PHE A 77 13.26 -8.82 3.23
C PHE A 77 13.31 -7.86 4.43
N ASP A 78 14.51 -7.37 4.76
CA ASP A 78 14.76 -6.43 5.87
C ASP A 78 14.96 -4.99 5.37
N TYR A 79 15.44 -4.84 4.14
CA TYR A 79 15.74 -3.55 3.54
C TYR A 79 15.27 -3.50 2.09
N VAL A 80 14.91 -2.30 1.65
CA VAL A 80 14.68 -1.96 0.25
C VAL A 80 15.62 -0.82 -0.14
N THR A 81 16.37 -1.01 -1.21
CA THR A 81 17.24 0.02 -1.79
C THR A 81 16.58 0.57 -3.02
N ILE A 82 16.28 1.86 -3.03
CA ILE A 82 15.74 2.58 -4.19
C ILE A 82 16.89 3.23 -4.93
N SER A 83 17.01 2.95 -6.23
CA SER A 83 17.96 3.58 -7.14
C SER A 83 17.27 3.99 -8.43
N GLN A 84 17.91 4.84 -9.24
CA GLN A 84 17.43 5.16 -10.58
C GLN A 84 18.27 4.41 -11.61
N VAL A 85 17.60 3.72 -12.53
CA VAL A 85 18.21 3.01 -13.66
C VAL A 85 17.46 3.42 -14.91
N ASN A 86 18.15 4.01 -15.89
CA ASN A 86 17.55 4.47 -17.15
C ASN A 86 16.30 5.37 -16.96
N GLY A 87 16.36 6.30 -16.01
CA GLY A 87 15.26 7.25 -15.76
C GLY A 87 14.02 6.64 -15.09
N VAL A 88 14.09 5.39 -14.63
CA VAL A 88 13.06 4.66 -13.87
C VAL A 88 13.59 4.36 -12.47
N LEU A 89 12.73 4.46 -11.45
CA LEU A 89 13.10 4.02 -10.10
C LEU A 89 13.03 2.50 -10.01
N VAL A 90 14.02 1.90 -9.38
CA VAL A 90 14.13 0.47 -9.12
C VAL A 90 14.27 0.24 -7.62
N ALA A 91 13.41 -0.61 -7.06
CA ALA A 91 13.51 -1.13 -5.71
C ALA A 91 14.23 -2.46 -5.74
N LYS A 92 15.34 -2.56 -5.01
CA LYS A 92 16.05 -3.81 -4.77
C LYS A 92 15.87 -4.26 -3.32
N THR A 93 15.35 -5.46 -3.09
CA THR A 93 15.19 -6.01 -1.74
C THR A 93 16.50 -6.66 -1.25
N SER A 94 16.60 -6.92 0.05
CA SER A 94 17.71 -7.70 0.62
C SER A 94 17.76 -9.16 0.11
N ALA A 95 16.66 -9.67 -0.46
CA ALA A 95 16.60 -10.95 -1.16
C ALA A 95 17.14 -10.90 -2.61
N ASN A 96 17.69 -9.76 -3.05
CA ASN A 96 18.15 -9.50 -4.41
C ASN A 96 17.07 -9.46 -5.49
N GLU A 97 15.79 -9.41 -5.12
CA GLU A 97 14.70 -9.16 -6.06
C GLU A 97 14.70 -7.69 -6.47
N SER A 98 14.33 -7.41 -7.72
CA SER A 98 14.31 -6.06 -8.28
C SER A 98 12.95 -5.76 -8.89
N PHE A 99 12.41 -4.59 -8.55
CA PHE A 99 11.09 -4.15 -8.96
C PHE A 99 11.15 -2.73 -9.51
N GLU A 100 10.56 -2.52 -10.68
CA GLU A 100 10.41 -1.19 -11.24
C GLU A 100 9.26 -0.45 -10.55
N LEU A 101 9.48 0.82 -10.25
CA LEU A 101 8.48 1.70 -9.67
C LEU A 101 8.04 2.72 -10.70
N PHE A 102 6.76 2.66 -11.05
CA PHE A 102 6.15 3.61 -11.98
C PHE A 102 5.37 4.66 -11.20
N ARG A 103 5.75 5.93 -11.38
CA ARG A 103 5.09 7.02 -10.68
C ARG A 103 3.63 7.12 -11.11
N MET A 104 2.70 7.10 -10.15
CA MET A 104 1.28 7.32 -10.42
C MET A 104 0.91 8.78 -10.17
N LYS A 105 0.99 9.22 -8.91
CA LYS A 105 0.70 10.60 -8.50
C LYS A 105 1.53 10.97 -7.29
N ASP A 106 1.94 12.23 -7.20
CA ASP A 106 2.70 12.76 -6.06
C ASP A 106 3.89 11.87 -5.69
N ASP A 107 3.89 11.33 -4.47
CA ASP A 107 4.89 10.42 -3.92
C ASP A 107 4.40 8.95 -3.88
N LEU A 108 3.43 8.61 -4.73
CA LEU A 108 2.86 7.26 -4.87
C LEU A 108 3.26 6.63 -6.20
N PHE A 109 3.76 5.40 -6.11
CA PHE A 109 4.28 4.61 -7.21
C PHE A 109 3.58 3.24 -7.25
N ASP A 110 3.40 2.73 -8.44
CA ASP A 110 2.92 1.38 -8.70
C ASP A 110 4.10 0.43 -8.89
N VAL A 111 3.93 -0.81 -8.42
CA VAL A 111 4.92 -1.89 -8.51
C VAL A 111 4.28 -3.06 -9.26
N PRO A 112 4.22 -3.02 -10.60
CA PRO A 112 3.41 -3.93 -11.40
C PRO A 112 3.85 -5.40 -11.24
N ASN A 113 5.15 -5.65 -11.16
CA ASN A 113 5.71 -7.00 -11.01
C ASN A 113 5.37 -7.67 -9.68
N ALA A 114 4.90 -6.90 -8.68
CA ALA A 114 4.52 -7.41 -7.36
C ALA A 114 3.04 -7.15 -7.03
N ALA A 115 2.25 -6.67 -8.00
CA ALA A 115 0.87 -6.20 -7.79
C ALA A 115 0.75 -5.25 -6.56
N GLY A 116 1.76 -4.41 -6.36
CA GLY A 116 1.96 -3.62 -5.15
C GLY A 116 2.00 -2.13 -5.40
N LYS A 117 2.13 -1.37 -4.31
CA LYS A 117 2.30 0.10 -4.34
C LYS A 117 3.41 0.52 -3.40
N ALA A 118 4.10 1.60 -3.74
CA ALA A 118 5.07 2.24 -2.85
C ALA A 118 4.70 3.70 -2.65
N LYS A 119 4.49 4.10 -1.40
CA LYS A 119 4.19 5.48 -1.01
C LYS A 119 5.35 6.04 -0.20
N PHE A 120 5.99 7.08 -0.71
CA PHE A 120 7.03 7.76 0.03
C PHE A 120 6.43 8.83 0.94
N ILE A 121 7.04 9.00 2.12
CA ILE A 121 6.59 9.94 3.15
C ILE A 121 7.73 10.93 3.42
N THR A 122 7.40 12.22 3.37
CA THR A 122 8.32 13.30 3.74
C THR A 122 8.42 13.47 5.26
N ASN A 123 9.62 13.71 5.76
CA ASN A 123 9.87 14.09 7.15
C ASN A 123 9.60 15.60 7.39
N ALA A 124 9.87 16.08 8.61
CA ALA A 124 9.68 17.48 9.01
C ALA A 124 10.48 18.49 8.14
N ASN A 125 11.57 18.04 7.51
CA ASN A 125 12.42 18.84 6.63
C ASN A 125 11.95 18.84 5.18
N LYS A 126 10.75 18.29 4.89
CA LYS A 126 10.21 18.09 3.53
C LYS A 126 11.07 17.19 2.64
N ALA A 127 11.96 16.39 3.23
CA ALA A 127 12.76 15.39 2.54
C ALA A 127 12.12 14.00 2.68
N ILE A 128 12.29 13.12 1.69
CA ILE A 128 11.80 11.74 1.80
C ILE A 128 12.53 11.04 2.95
N GLY A 129 11.79 10.62 3.97
CA GLY A 129 12.33 9.99 5.18
C GLY A 129 11.79 8.58 5.42
N ALA A 130 10.72 8.17 4.74
CA ALA A 130 10.18 6.83 4.86
C ALA A 130 9.50 6.37 3.56
N VAL A 131 9.30 5.07 3.45
CA VAL A 131 8.52 4.41 2.41
C VAL A 131 7.50 3.47 3.06
N VAL A 132 6.30 3.42 2.52
CA VAL A 132 5.30 2.40 2.83
C VAL A 132 5.09 1.58 1.58
N VAL A 133 5.41 0.30 1.66
CA VAL A 133 5.21 -0.66 0.58
C VAL A 133 3.97 -1.48 0.89
N THR A 134 2.99 -1.45 -0.01
CA THR A 134 1.79 -2.27 0.06
C THR A 134 1.97 -3.48 -0.85
N LEU A 135 2.00 -4.69 -0.28
CA LEU A 135 2.06 -5.96 -1.01
C LEU A 135 0.91 -6.84 -0.55
N GLU A 136 0.14 -7.39 -1.49
CA GLU A 136 -1.00 -8.28 -1.19
C GLU A 136 -1.99 -7.69 -0.15
N GLY A 137 -2.17 -6.36 -0.19
CA GLY A 137 -3.04 -5.62 0.74
C GLY A 137 -2.46 -5.40 2.15
N LYS A 138 -1.18 -5.74 2.39
CA LYS A 138 -0.47 -5.47 3.65
C LYS A 138 0.52 -4.33 3.49
N ASP A 139 0.53 -3.43 4.47
CA ASP A 139 1.44 -2.28 4.49
C ASP A 139 2.68 -2.56 5.33
N PHE A 140 3.84 -2.34 4.73
CA PHE A 140 5.15 -2.46 5.35
C PHE A 140 5.85 -1.12 5.31
N ARG A 141 6.16 -0.57 6.48
CA ARG A 141 6.84 0.71 6.61
C ARG A 141 8.34 0.51 6.77
N GLY A 142 9.10 1.28 6.01
CA GLY A 142 10.54 1.39 6.16
C GLY A 142 10.99 2.84 6.32
N GLU A 143 11.98 3.06 7.16
CA GLU A 143 12.61 4.36 7.39
C GLU A 143 13.90 4.46 6.59
N LYS A 144 14.17 5.64 6.04
CA LYS A 144 15.38 5.89 5.26
C LYS A 144 16.60 5.89 6.20
N GLU A 145 17.61 5.12 5.84
CA GLU A 145 18.93 5.08 6.53
C GLU A 145 19.87 6.18 6.04
#